data_AF-A0A382R164-F1
#
_entry.id   AF-A0A382R164-F1
#
_cell.length_a   1.000
_cell.length_b   1.000
_cell.length_c   1.000
_cell.angle_alpha   90.00
_cell.angle_beta   90.00
_cell.angle_gamma   90.00
#
_symmetry.space_group_name_H-M   'P 1'
#
loop_
_entity.id
_entity.type
_entity.pdbx_description
1 polymer ?
#
loop_
_entity_poly.entity_id
_entity_poly.type
_entity_poly.pdbx_seq_one_letter_code
_entity_poly.pdbx_strand_id
1 'polypeptide(L)'
;MSWFKDIVKKTRAAAFPAATGRADIMDERNTGIQARPTIGRLYLFQYDAKWKDILPYWDVWPLIFPFDFAANGFYGINLHYLPPNARIDLMLRLIKAQGGSGNLTEKYKLKLSYNIITNYPPAKPCIKRYLFSHVQGRGFYGIKG
;
A
#
# COMPACT_ATOMS: atom_id res chain seq x y z
N MET A 1 6.56 -11.85 16.28
CA MET A 1 6.79 -12.08 14.84
C MET A 1 5.74 -13.00 14.17
N SER A 2 4.70 -13.47 14.90
CA SER A 2 3.58 -14.29 14.37
C SER A 2 2.55 -13.45 13.61
N TRP A 3 2.13 -12.33 14.18
CA TRP A 3 1.10 -11.44 13.63
C TRP A 3 1.36 -10.97 12.18
N PHE A 4 2.61 -10.65 11.81
CA PHE A 4 2.92 -10.23 10.43
C PHE A 4 2.83 -11.40 9.45
N LYS A 5 3.22 -12.60 9.89
CA LYS A 5 3.00 -13.82 9.11
C LYS A 5 1.51 -14.10 8.95
N ASP A 6 0.68 -13.77 9.95
CA ASP A 6 -0.78 -13.89 9.86
C ASP A 6 -1.39 -12.87 8.89
N ILE A 7 -0.91 -11.62 8.88
CA ILE A 7 -1.29 -10.62 7.86
C ILE A 7 -0.90 -11.12 6.48
N VAL A 8 0.34 -11.58 6.30
CA VAL A 8 0.83 -12.10 5.02
C VAL A 8 0.04 -13.33 4.57
N LYS A 9 -0.29 -14.25 5.49
CA LYS A 9 -1.06 -15.47 5.22
C LYS A 9 -2.50 -15.12 4.82
N LYS A 10 -3.13 -14.16 5.51
CA LYS A 10 -4.48 -13.66 5.21
C LYS A 10 -4.51 -12.81 3.92
N THR A 11 -3.49 -12.00 3.65
CA THR A 11 -3.36 -11.20 2.43
C THR A 11 -3.04 -12.08 1.21
N ARG A 12 -2.25 -13.15 1.38
CA ARG A 12 -2.12 -14.20 0.35
C ARG A 12 -3.46 -14.90 0.11
N ALA A 13 -4.20 -15.24 1.15
CA ALA A 13 -5.53 -15.83 1.02
C ALA A 13 -6.52 -14.90 0.30
N ALA A 14 -6.42 -13.59 0.51
CA ALA A 14 -7.24 -12.59 -0.18
C ALA A 14 -6.77 -12.24 -1.61
N ALA A 15 -5.53 -12.61 -1.98
CA ALA A 15 -4.98 -12.43 -3.33
C ALA A 15 -5.41 -13.53 -4.31
N PHE A 16 -6.13 -14.56 -3.84
CA PHE A 16 -6.81 -15.56 -4.64
C PHE A 16 -8.30 -15.53 -4.24
N PRO A 17 -9.22 -15.89 -5.14
CA PRO A 17 -10.05 -15.00 -5.98
C PRO A 17 -10.80 -13.86 -5.26
N ALA A 18 -11.04 -12.76 -6.01
CA ALA A 18 -11.53 -11.43 -5.60
C ALA A 18 -12.92 -11.32 -4.92
N ALA A 19 -13.57 -12.43 -4.55
CA ALA A 19 -14.90 -12.44 -3.94
C ALA A 19 -14.85 -12.63 -2.42
N THR A 20 -14.05 -13.58 -1.92
CA THR A 20 -14.03 -13.96 -0.49
C THR A 20 -13.04 -13.17 0.34
N GLY A 21 -11.95 -12.67 -0.26
CA GLY A 21 -10.94 -11.86 0.44
C GLY A 21 -11.35 -10.41 0.72
N ARG A 22 -12.43 -9.91 0.10
CA ARG A 22 -12.88 -8.51 0.28
C ARG A 22 -13.52 -8.27 1.64
N ALA A 23 -14.38 -9.17 2.12
CA ALA A 23 -15.08 -9.02 3.40
C ALA A 23 -14.11 -8.96 4.59
N ASP A 24 -13.13 -9.87 4.64
CA ASP A 24 -12.16 -9.99 5.75
C ASP A 24 -11.16 -8.83 5.87
N ILE A 25 -10.97 -8.04 4.81
CA ILE A 25 -10.18 -6.79 4.86
C ILE A 25 -11.11 -5.60 5.11
N MET A 26 -12.36 -5.67 4.62
CA MET A 26 -13.28 -4.55 4.70
C MET A 26 -13.88 -4.30 6.08
N ASP A 27 -14.09 -5.35 6.89
CA ASP A 27 -14.87 -5.22 8.14
C ASP A 27 -14.01 -5.21 9.43
N GLU A 28 -12.86 -5.89 9.48
CA GLU A 28 -12.08 -6.01 10.73
C GLU A 28 -10.83 -5.13 10.81
N ARG A 29 -10.25 -4.77 9.65
CA ARG A 29 -8.95 -4.08 9.58
C ARG A 29 -9.02 -2.69 8.97
N ASN A 30 -10.20 -2.14 8.67
CA ASN A 30 -10.24 -0.80 8.10
C ASN A 30 -10.33 0.30 9.17
N THR A 31 -9.53 1.35 9.05
CA THR A 31 -9.72 2.61 9.80
C THR A 31 -10.79 3.51 9.18
N GLY A 32 -11.70 2.93 8.39
CA GLY A 32 -12.69 3.66 7.60
C GLY A 32 -12.14 4.23 6.28
N ILE A 33 -13.05 4.85 5.54
CA ILE A 33 -12.77 5.50 4.26
C ILE A 33 -12.26 6.92 4.51
N GLN A 34 -11.17 7.29 3.84
CA GLN A 34 -10.56 8.61 3.91
C GLN A 34 -10.67 9.33 2.56
N ALA A 35 -10.90 10.64 2.58
CA ALA A 35 -10.90 11.46 1.37
C ALA A 35 -9.47 11.75 0.86
N ARG A 36 -8.52 11.91 1.78
CA ARG A 36 -7.10 12.11 1.48
C ARG A 36 -6.26 11.13 2.31
N PRO A 37 -5.25 10.49 1.70
CA PRO A 37 -4.47 9.49 2.40
C PRO A 37 -3.47 10.18 3.33
N THR A 38 -3.25 9.60 4.51
CA THR A 38 -2.20 10.04 5.43
C THR A 38 -0.86 9.42 5.03
N ILE A 39 0.18 10.24 4.92
CA ILE A 39 1.54 9.76 4.65
C ILE A 39 1.95 8.69 5.68
N GLY A 40 2.54 7.62 5.17
CA GLY A 40 3.08 6.52 5.97
C GLY A 40 2.04 5.47 6.41
N ARG A 41 0.75 5.62 6.10
CA ARG A 41 -0.26 4.59 6.39
C ARG A 41 -0.50 3.69 5.19
N LEU A 42 -0.95 2.46 5.45
CA LEU A 42 -1.31 1.51 4.42
C LEU A 42 -2.73 1.80 3.93
N TYR A 43 -2.89 1.93 2.61
CA TYR A 43 -4.20 2.12 1.99
C TYR A 43 -4.42 1.15 0.84
N LEU A 44 -5.66 0.72 0.72
CA LEU A 44 -6.21 0.09 -0.47
C LEU A 44 -7.25 1.05 -1.07
N PHE A 45 -7.30 1.18 -2.38
CA PHE A 45 -8.32 2.00 -3.05
C PHE A 45 -8.54 1.51 -4.47
N GLN A 46 -9.66 1.85 -5.08
CA GLN A 46 -9.86 1.60 -6.50
C GLN A 46 -9.26 2.76 -7.30
N TYR A 47 -8.52 2.46 -8.34
CA TYR A 47 -7.90 3.47 -9.19
C TYR A 47 -8.33 3.26 -10.65
N ASP A 48 -8.37 4.34 -11.43
CA ASP A 48 -8.52 4.30 -12.88
C ASP A 48 -7.32 4.97 -13.53
N ALA A 49 -6.36 4.19 -14.05
CA ALA A 49 -5.09 4.75 -14.47
C ALA A 49 -5.26 5.72 -15.65
N LYS A 50 -4.65 6.93 -15.55
CA LYS A 50 -4.73 7.97 -16.59
C LYS A 50 -4.38 7.50 -18.00
N TRP A 51 -3.42 6.57 -18.10
CA TRP A 51 -2.90 6.06 -19.37
C TRP A 51 -3.21 4.56 -19.53
N LYS A 52 -4.31 4.07 -18.92
CA LYS A 52 -4.68 2.65 -18.89
C LYS A 52 -4.68 1.97 -20.26
N ASP A 53 -4.99 2.72 -21.33
CA ASP A 53 -5.10 2.20 -22.70
C ASP A 53 -3.73 1.88 -23.34
N ILE A 54 -2.65 2.49 -22.84
CA ILE A 54 -1.29 2.33 -23.38
C ILE A 54 -0.29 1.72 -22.39
N LEU A 55 -0.65 1.62 -21.12
CA LEU A 55 0.20 1.00 -20.11
C LEU A 55 0.21 -0.52 -20.29
N PRO A 56 1.39 -1.19 -20.24
CA PRO A 56 1.47 -2.64 -20.40
C PRO A 56 0.73 -3.38 -19.28
N TYR A 57 0.68 -2.80 -18.08
CA TYR A 57 -0.14 -3.24 -16.97
C TYR A 57 -0.27 -2.10 -15.95
N TRP A 58 -1.36 -2.13 -15.19
CA TRP A 58 -1.62 -1.20 -14.10
C TRP A 58 -2.44 -1.88 -13.01
N ASP A 59 -2.48 -1.28 -11.83
CA ASP A 59 -3.13 -1.88 -10.66
C ASP A 59 -4.46 -1.20 -10.37
N VAL A 60 -5.54 -1.96 -10.50
CA VAL A 60 -6.93 -1.52 -10.24
C VAL A 60 -7.16 -1.30 -8.75
N TRP A 61 -6.47 -2.06 -7.89
CA TRP A 61 -6.60 -2.00 -6.44
C TRP A 61 -5.24 -1.80 -5.77
N PRO A 62 -4.60 -0.62 -5.93
CA PRO A 62 -3.31 -0.35 -5.33
C PRO A 62 -3.30 -0.54 -3.81
N LEU A 63 -2.40 -1.39 -3.33
CA LEU A 63 -2.05 -1.50 -1.92
C LEU A 63 -0.75 -0.74 -1.66
N ILE A 64 -0.87 0.48 -1.12
CA ILE A 64 0.26 1.41 -1.11
C ILE A 64 0.53 2.03 0.25
N PHE A 65 1.79 2.47 0.42
CA PHE A 65 2.16 3.49 1.39
C PHE A 65 2.41 4.83 0.69
N PRO A 66 1.55 5.84 0.89
CA PRO A 66 1.82 7.20 0.46
C PRO A 66 3.05 7.72 1.20
N PHE A 67 3.97 8.37 0.50
CA PHE A 67 5.18 8.94 1.11
C PHE A 67 5.37 10.43 0.85
N ASP A 68 4.71 10.99 -0.16
CA ASP A 68 4.75 12.43 -0.44
C ASP A 68 3.51 12.88 -1.23
N PHE A 69 3.20 14.17 -1.19
CA PHE A 69 2.14 14.76 -2.00
C PHE A 69 2.69 15.33 -3.32
N ALA A 70 1.85 15.34 -4.34
CA ALA A 70 2.15 15.93 -5.64
C ALA A 70 1.02 16.90 -6.03
N ALA A 71 1.26 17.76 -7.01
CA ALA A 71 0.18 18.55 -7.59
C ALA A 71 -0.97 17.63 -8.05
N ASN A 72 -2.17 17.85 -7.50
CA ASN A 72 -3.39 17.08 -7.74
C ASN A 72 -3.28 15.58 -7.46
N GLY A 73 -2.35 15.17 -6.60
CA GLY A 73 -2.09 13.76 -6.36
C GLY A 73 -1.12 13.49 -5.23
N PHE A 74 -0.51 12.31 -5.27
CA PHE A 74 0.41 11.82 -4.26
C PHE A 74 1.32 10.74 -4.85
N TYR A 75 2.47 10.57 -4.23
CA TYR A 75 3.37 9.47 -4.50
C TYR A 75 3.20 8.38 -3.45
N GLY A 76 3.28 7.13 -3.88
CA GLY A 76 3.27 5.99 -2.97
C GLY A 76 4.07 4.81 -3.49
N ILE A 77 4.43 3.94 -2.56
CA ILE A 77 5.05 2.64 -2.83
C ILE A 77 3.92 1.62 -2.97
N ASN A 78 3.67 1.12 -4.16
CA ASN A 78 2.69 0.06 -4.40
C ASN A 78 3.33 -1.32 -4.30
N LEU A 79 2.89 -2.11 -3.31
CA LEU A 79 3.42 -3.44 -3.05
C LEU A 79 3.09 -4.44 -4.17
N HIS A 80 2.04 -4.23 -4.96
CA HIS A 80 1.60 -5.18 -5.97
C HIS A 80 2.55 -5.31 -7.18
N TYR A 81 3.43 -4.33 -7.39
CA TYR A 81 4.46 -4.38 -8.44
C TYR A 81 5.64 -5.29 -8.08
N LEU A 82 5.63 -5.90 -6.89
CA LEU A 82 6.58 -6.92 -6.48
C LEU A 82 5.95 -8.31 -6.46
N PRO A 83 6.73 -9.36 -6.78
CA PRO A 83 6.36 -10.73 -6.45
C PRO A 83 6.04 -10.87 -4.95
N PRO A 84 5.10 -11.76 -4.54
CA PRO A 84 4.64 -11.85 -3.16
C PRO A 84 5.74 -11.95 -2.10
N ASN A 85 6.81 -12.69 -2.37
CA ASN A 85 7.94 -12.84 -1.43
C ASN A 85 8.74 -11.54 -1.27
N ALA A 86 8.92 -10.78 -2.37
CA ALA A 86 9.62 -9.50 -2.33
C ALA A 86 8.82 -8.40 -1.64
N ARG A 87 7.47 -8.51 -1.59
CA ARG A 87 6.61 -7.61 -0.81
C ARG A 87 6.96 -7.66 0.67
N ILE A 88 7.11 -8.87 1.20
CA ILE A 88 7.44 -9.13 2.60
C ILE A 88 8.81 -8.56 2.94
N ASP A 89 9.82 -8.82 2.10
CA ASP A 89 11.17 -8.32 2.32
C ASP A 89 11.23 -6.78 2.28
N LEU A 90 10.58 -6.14 1.30
CA LEU A 90 10.44 -4.69 1.26
C LEU A 90 9.78 -4.16 2.54
N MET A 91 8.67 -4.76 2.98
CA MET A 91 7.98 -4.35 4.19
C MET A 91 8.87 -4.43 5.43
N LEU A 92 9.54 -5.56 5.63
CA LEU A 92 10.45 -5.74 6.76
C LEU A 92 11.59 -4.72 6.75
N ARG A 93 12.15 -4.42 5.57
CA ARG A 93 13.20 -3.40 5.42
C ARG A 93 12.70 -1.99 5.72
N LEU A 94 11.51 -1.63 5.23
CA LEU A 94 10.91 -0.31 5.51
C LEU A 94 10.64 -0.11 7.00
N ILE A 95 10.20 -1.16 7.70
CA ILE A 95 9.99 -1.14 9.15
C ILE A 95 11.32 -1.02 9.89
N LYS A 96 12.31 -1.84 9.53
CA LYS A 96 13.64 -1.82 10.15
C LYS A 96 14.35 -0.49 9.95
N ALA A 97 14.24 0.11 8.75
CA ALA A 97 14.86 1.40 8.41
C ALA A 97 14.36 2.56 9.28
N GLN A 98 13.21 2.40 9.95
CA GLN A 98 12.64 3.44 10.81
C GLN A 98 12.98 3.28 12.29
N GLY A 99 13.89 2.35 12.62
CA GLY A 99 14.32 2.12 14.00
C GLY A 99 13.30 1.40 14.86
N GLY A 100 12.23 0.85 14.26
CA GLY A 100 11.21 0.08 14.98
C GLY A 100 11.60 -1.39 15.12
N SER A 101 11.58 -1.90 16.35
CA SER A 101 11.76 -3.33 16.68
C SER A 101 10.45 -4.15 16.67
N GLY A 102 9.33 -3.60 16.16
CA GLY A 102 8.13 -4.39 15.87
C GLY A 102 6.82 -3.95 16.54
N ASN A 103 6.72 -2.76 17.12
CA ASN A 103 5.43 -2.22 17.59
C ASN A 103 4.68 -1.54 16.44
N LEU A 104 4.26 -2.36 15.47
CA LEU A 104 3.29 -2.00 14.45
C LEU A 104 1.94 -2.00 15.16
N THR A 105 1.48 -0.80 15.50
CA THR A 105 0.15 -0.57 16.06
C THR A 105 -0.70 0.11 15.00
N GLU A 106 -2.02 0.23 15.22
CA GLU A 106 -2.91 0.97 14.30
C GLU A 106 -2.50 2.43 14.05
N LYS A 107 -1.67 2.99 14.94
CA LYS A 107 -1.11 4.35 14.85
C LYS A 107 0.23 4.41 14.11
N TYR A 108 0.78 3.26 13.72
CA TYR A 108 2.05 3.18 13.02
C TYR A 108 2.00 3.95 11.71
N LYS A 109 3.01 4.80 11.52
CA LYS A 109 3.21 5.57 10.29
C LYS A 109 4.62 5.31 9.83
N LEU A 110 4.74 4.80 8.61
CA LEU A 110 6.04 4.71 7.97
C LEU A 110 6.59 6.13 7.75
N LYS A 111 7.67 6.51 8.44
CA LYS A 111 8.53 7.64 8.05
C LYS A 111 9.26 7.31 6.74
N LEU A 112 8.55 7.42 5.64
CA LEU A 112 9.10 7.25 4.30
C LEU A 112 9.67 8.60 3.85
N SER A 113 10.99 8.65 3.65
CA SER A 113 11.61 9.75 2.91
C SER A 113 11.98 9.28 1.52
N TYR A 114 11.92 10.16 0.52
CA TYR A 114 12.31 9.86 -0.85
C TYR A 114 13.69 9.20 -0.95
N ASN A 115 14.64 9.62 -0.10
CA ASN A 115 15.99 9.07 -0.03
C ASN A 115 16.03 7.59 0.43
N ILE A 116 15.19 7.20 1.38
CA ILE A 116 15.12 5.79 1.84
C ILE A 116 14.62 4.89 0.71
N ILE A 117 13.65 5.36 -0.05
CA ILE A 117 13.00 4.57 -1.11
C ILE A 117 13.89 4.46 -2.34
N THR A 118 14.54 5.57 -2.74
CA THR A 118 15.40 5.61 -3.93
C THR A 118 16.71 4.84 -3.75
N ASN A 119 17.21 4.73 -2.52
CA ASN A 119 18.39 3.92 -2.18
C ASN A 119 18.08 2.42 -2.03
N TYR A 120 16.83 1.99 -2.22
CA TYR A 120 16.45 0.58 -2.26
C TYR A 120 16.02 0.19 -3.68
N PRO A 121 16.92 -0.39 -4.50
CA PRO A 121 16.64 -0.68 -5.91
C PRO A 121 15.34 -1.46 -6.17
N PRO A 122 14.96 -2.47 -5.36
CA PRO A 122 13.69 -3.18 -5.55
C PRO A 122 12.43 -2.32 -5.31
N ALA A 123 12.49 -1.25 -4.51
CA ALA A 123 11.34 -0.35 -4.35
C ALA A 123 11.12 0.57 -5.55
N LYS A 124 12.16 0.87 -6.35
CA LYS A 124 12.06 1.80 -7.48
C LYS A 124 10.89 1.52 -8.43
N PRO A 125 10.65 0.28 -8.92
CA PRO A 125 9.51 0.00 -9.81
C PRO A 125 8.15 0.15 -9.12
N CYS A 126 8.11 0.11 -7.78
CA CYS A 126 6.90 0.21 -6.96
C CYS A 126 6.49 1.66 -6.72
N ILE A 127 7.37 2.63 -6.96
CA ILE A 127 7.07 4.05 -6.81
C ILE A 127 6.12 4.46 -7.93
N LYS A 128 4.90 4.84 -7.56
CA LYS A 128 3.88 5.31 -8.50
C LYS A 128 3.34 6.66 -8.03
N ARG A 129 2.97 7.49 -9.00
CA ARG A 129 2.18 8.70 -8.78
C ARG A 129 0.72 8.40 -9.04
N TYR A 130 -0.14 8.85 -8.14
CA TYR A 130 -1.58 8.71 -8.22
C TYR A 130 -2.22 10.10 -8.27
N LEU A 131 -3.25 10.25 -9.08
CA LEU A 131 -4.04 11.48 -9.18
C LEU A 131 -5.31 11.32 -8.36
N PHE A 132 -5.68 12.34 -7.58
CA PHE A 132 -6.90 12.27 -6.76
C PHE A 132 -8.16 12.09 -7.61
N SER A 133 -8.22 12.74 -8.78
CA SER A 133 -9.36 12.62 -9.72
C SER A 133 -9.50 11.24 -10.36
N HIS A 134 -8.50 10.37 -10.21
CA HIS A 134 -8.50 9.01 -10.74
C HIS A 134 -8.76 7.95 -9.65
N VAL A 135 -8.89 8.37 -8.39
CA VAL A 135 -9.34 7.49 -7.29
C VAL A 135 -10.85 7.32 -7.42
N GLN A 136 -11.29 6.07 -7.45
CA GLN A 136 -12.68 5.72 -7.68
C GLN A 136 -13.43 5.44 -6.39
N GLY A 137 -14.75 5.51 -6.47
CA GLY A 137 -15.65 5.16 -5.38
C GLY A 137 -15.54 6.10 -4.19
N ARG A 138 -15.58 5.54 -2.97
CA ARG A 138 -15.65 6.33 -1.75
C ARG A 138 -14.30 6.92 -1.30
N GLY A 139 -13.20 6.55 -1.95
CA GLY A 139 -11.86 7.04 -1.62
C GLY A 139 -10.93 5.93 -1.12
N PHE A 140 -10.20 6.21 -0.03
CA PHE A 140 -9.15 5.33 0.47
C PHE A 140 -9.60 4.47 1.64
N TYR A 141 -9.50 3.14 1.52
CA TYR A 141 -9.69 2.20 2.61
C TYR A 141 -8.38 2.10 3.39
N GLY A 142 -8.31 2.76 4.55
CA GLY A 142 -7.13 2.70 5.41
C GLY A 142 -7.06 1.38 6.16
N ILE A 143 -5.91 0.73 6.19
CA ILE A 143 -5.74 -0.58 6.83
C ILE A 143 -5.02 -0.41 8.18
N LYS A 144 -5.58 -1.02 9.22
CA LYS A 144 -5.00 -1.22 10.55
C LYS A 144 -3.87 -2.22 10.43
N GLY A 145 -2.69 -1.78 10.83
CA GLY A 145 -1.54 -2.65 11.07
C GLY A 145 -1.35 -2.89 12.55
#